data_AF-A0A0G1YR24-F1
#
_entry.id   AF-A0A0G1YR24-F1
#
_cell.length_a   1.000
_cell.length_b   1.000
_cell.length_c   1.000
_cell.angle_alpha   90.00
_cell.angle_beta   90.00
_cell.angle_gamma   90.00
#
_symmetry.space_group_name_H-M   'P 1'
#
loop_
_entity.id
_entity.type
_entity.pdbx_description
1 polymer ?
#
loop_
_entity_poly.entity_id
_entity_poly.type
_entity_poly.pdbx_seq_one_letter_code
_entity_poly.pdbx_strand_id
1 'polypeptide(L)'
;MNRSDAATFLSVAETVLEEFSTIDPFNNNNALDGFICTQSDRRYGALLIWRVNGQETTPQAIYCTPKLHYPFDKFIDGRKYKWPKFRSVVVYEKLDGTNILCYSYTDASGNRYVTFKTRLTPVLKASKFGDFKALWDEILAAHPEVRAPREVFSGEYTFSYELYGYRNPHLILYDVALEAKFLFAVKQSDATVCLPGQFSWHPLNHVQEATANSKDDLVKLYETLREEAEAKNAKADDGTIRGTEGCVFYVFTDAGELLQYKMKPDSVETIHWASDTLPEEVIAATAWNALESCEGDLAVEYVAKLLREEFTEHQVKTSWTRIEKVVVHVVDRAKFRAQVLEHYQRIGIAFMPDTKRQVMRVLAQHFSRDQMKTVYSALRELGIAK
;
A
#
# COMPACT_ATOMS: atom_id res chain seq x y z
N MET A 1 -26.50 9.86 8.82
CA MET A 1 -26.19 8.59 9.54
C MET A 1 -25.25 8.87 10.69
N ASN A 2 -25.48 8.30 11.87
CA ASN A 2 -24.55 8.44 13.01
C ASN A 2 -23.57 7.24 13.09
N ARG A 3 -22.57 7.32 13.98
CA ARG A 3 -21.54 6.29 14.14
C ARG A 3 -22.09 4.93 14.61
N SER A 4 -23.10 4.92 15.48
CA SER A 4 -23.77 3.69 15.96
C SER A 4 -24.49 2.97 14.82
N ASP A 5 -25.17 3.71 13.94
CA ASP A 5 -25.82 3.16 12.76
C ASP A 5 -24.77 2.51 11.83
N ALA A 6 -23.64 3.20 11.61
CA ALA A 6 -22.55 2.70 10.78
C ALA A 6 -21.88 1.44 11.36
N ALA A 7 -21.69 1.41 12.69
CA ALA A 7 -21.15 0.27 13.41
C ALA A 7 -22.05 -0.96 13.25
N THR A 8 -23.37 -0.76 13.37
CA THR A 8 -24.37 -1.81 13.12
C THR A 8 -24.31 -2.30 11.67
N PHE A 9 -24.25 -1.38 10.71
CA PHE A 9 -24.22 -1.69 9.29
C PHE A 9 -23.02 -2.58 8.91
N LEU A 10 -21.82 -2.24 9.40
CA LEU A 10 -20.59 -3.00 9.15
C LEU A 10 -20.37 -4.17 10.13
N SER A 11 -21.26 -4.33 11.12
CA SER A 11 -21.17 -5.32 12.20
C SER A 11 -19.86 -5.21 13.01
N VAL A 12 -19.44 -3.99 13.32
CA VAL A 12 -18.20 -3.67 14.05
C VAL A 12 -18.49 -2.84 15.30
N ALA A 13 -17.50 -2.68 16.17
CA ALA A 13 -17.59 -1.74 17.29
C ALA A 13 -17.47 -0.27 16.80
N GLU A 14 -18.08 0.68 17.51
CA GLU A 14 -17.93 2.11 17.16
C GLU A 14 -16.49 2.61 17.28
N THR A 15 -15.68 2.00 18.17
CA THR A 15 -14.30 2.40 18.43
C THR A 15 -13.35 2.15 17.26
N VAL A 16 -13.74 1.30 16.31
CA VAL A 16 -12.98 0.99 15.10
C VAL A 16 -13.49 1.75 13.87
N LEU A 17 -14.33 2.78 14.07
CA LEU A 17 -14.83 3.64 13.01
C LEU A 17 -14.27 5.06 13.14
N GLU A 18 -13.71 5.55 12.04
CA GLU A 18 -13.27 6.93 11.90
C GLU A 18 -14.16 7.61 10.86
N GLU A 19 -14.69 8.79 11.19
CA GLU A 19 -15.50 9.58 10.26
C GLU A 19 -14.59 10.30 9.25
N PHE A 20 -15.03 10.41 8.01
CA PHE A 20 -14.33 11.17 6.98
C PHE A 20 -15.28 12.08 6.20
N SER A 21 -14.71 13.19 5.73
CA SER A 21 -15.28 14.06 4.70
C SER A 21 -14.16 14.38 3.72
N THR A 22 -14.35 14.14 2.42
CA THR A 22 -13.30 14.31 1.41
C THR A 22 -13.86 14.73 0.06
N ILE A 23 -13.00 15.26 -0.81
CA ILE A 23 -13.30 15.50 -2.22
C ILE A 23 -12.68 14.38 -3.05
N ASP A 24 -13.46 13.77 -3.93
CA ASP A 24 -13.00 12.79 -4.91
C ASP A 24 -12.47 13.48 -6.18
N PRO A 25 -11.15 13.49 -6.39
CA PRO A 25 -10.55 14.23 -7.48
C PRO A 25 -10.69 13.53 -8.84
N PHE A 26 -11.25 12.32 -8.90
CA PHE A 26 -11.48 11.59 -10.16
C PHE A 26 -12.85 11.87 -10.78
N ASN A 27 -13.81 12.40 -10.01
CA ASN A 27 -15.21 12.50 -10.40
C ASN A 27 -15.77 13.90 -10.12
N ASN A 28 -15.30 14.90 -10.88
CA ASN A 28 -15.78 16.29 -10.81
C ASN A 28 -15.79 16.88 -9.39
N ASN A 29 -14.85 16.46 -8.54
CA ASN A 29 -14.75 16.89 -7.15
C ASN A 29 -16.00 16.58 -6.33
N ASN A 30 -16.62 15.42 -6.56
CA ASN A 30 -17.71 14.93 -5.71
C ASN A 30 -17.27 14.94 -4.23
N ALA A 31 -18.07 15.54 -3.37
CA ALA A 31 -17.84 15.51 -1.92
C ALA A 31 -18.42 14.22 -1.34
N LEU A 32 -17.60 13.46 -0.61
CA LEU A 32 -17.97 12.19 0.01
C LEU A 32 -17.89 12.30 1.52
N ASP A 33 -18.94 11.86 2.21
CA ASP A 33 -18.92 11.68 3.67
C ASP A 33 -19.24 10.23 4.03
N GLY A 34 -18.58 9.75 5.08
CA GLY A 34 -18.70 8.37 5.48
C GLY A 34 -17.89 7.99 6.71
N PHE A 35 -17.75 6.69 6.90
CA PHE A 35 -16.91 6.09 7.92
C PHE A 35 -15.90 5.13 7.30
N ILE A 36 -14.72 5.05 7.88
CA ILE A 36 -13.69 4.07 7.55
C ILE A 36 -13.44 3.13 8.72
N CYS A 37 -13.37 1.83 8.43
CA CYS A 37 -13.17 0.80 9.43
C CYS A 37 -11.69 0.49 9.64
N THR A 38 -11.22 0.51 10.89
CA THR A 38 -9.84 0.19 11.30
C THR A 38 -9.72 -1.20 11.92
N GLN A 39 -10.78 -2.00 11.91
CA GLN A 39 -10.75 -3.37 12.42
C GLN A 39 -9.84 -4.24 11.54
N SER A 40 -8.81 -4.85 12.16
CA SER A 40 -7.80 -5.68 11.49
C SER A 40 -8.31 -7.07 11.07
N ASP A 41 -9.41 -7.11 10.32
CA ASP A 41 -9.94 -8.32 9.66
C ASP A 41 -10.28 -8.03 8.18
N ARG A 42 -11.21 -8.77 7.58
CA ARG A 42 -11.67 -8.54 6.21
C ARG A 42 -12.29 -7.16 5.95
N ARG A 43 -12.61 -6.40 7.00
CA ARG A 43 -13.15 -5.04 6.95
C ARG A 43 -12.08 -3.97 7.10
N TYR A 44 -10.82 -4.33 7.22
CA TYR A 44 -9.75 -3.37 7.42
C TYR A 44 -9.66 -2.39 6.23
N GLY A 45 -9.87 -1.10 6.51
CA GLY A 45 -9.97 -0.03 5.52
C GLY A 45 -11.27 0.00 4.71
N ALA A 46 -12.27 -0.81 5.05
CA ALA A 46 -13.60 -0.76 4.43
C ALA A 46 -14.26 0.61 4.65
N LEU A 47 -15.00 1.08 3.66
CA LEU A 47 -15.74 2.34 3.74
C LEU A 47 -17.24 2.08 3.92
N LEU A 48 -17.91 3.01 4.60
CA LEU A 48 -19.34 3.19 4.52
C LEU A 48 -19.62 4.62 4.03
N ILE A 49 -20.05 4.75 2.77
CA ILE A 49 -20.43 6.03 2.19
C ILE A 49 -21.94 6.18 2.30
N TRP A 50 -22.42 7.29 2.87
CA TRP A 50 -23.85 7.56 3.04
C TRP A 50 -24.27 8.94 2.55
N ARG A 51 -23.32 9.79 2.16
CA ARG A 51 -23.62 11.12 1.61
C ARG A 51 -22.66 11.45 0.48
N VAL A 52 -23.22 11.94 -0.63
CA VAL A 52 -22.48 12.40 -1.81
C VAL A 52 -23.01 13.78 -2.19
N ASN A 53 -22.12 14.76 -2.36
CA ASN A 53 -22.46 16.15 -2.67
C ASN A 53 -23.49 16.76 -1.70
N GLY A 54 -23.36 16.44 -0.42
CA GLY A 54 -24.28 16.88 0.64
C GLY A 54 -25.65 16.20 0.63
N GLN A 55 -25.93 15.31 -0.33
CA GLN A 55 -27.19 14.57 -0.43
C GLN A 55 -27.05 13.17 0.16
N GLU A 56 -27.98 12.77 1.02
CA GLU A 56 -28.00 11.41 1.57
C GLU A 56 -28.25 10.39 0.47
N THR A 57 -27.52 9.27 0.53
CA THR A 57 -27.68 8.13 -0.39
C THR A 57 -28.12 6.90 0.41
N THR A 58 -28.60 5.87 -0.29
CA THR A 58 -28.60 4.53 0.32
C THR A 58 -27.17 4.23 0.81
N PRO A 59 -26.97 3.75 2.05
CA PRO A 59 -25.64 3.48 2.57
C PRO A 59 -24.93 2.38 1.78
N GLN A 60 -23.66 2.59 1.47
CA GLN A 60 -22.87 1.75 0.58
C GLN A 60 -21.63 1.26 1.33
N ALA A 61 -21.58 -0.03 1.67
CA ALA A 61 -20.36 -0.65 2.17
C ALA A 61 -19.42 -0.97 1.01
N ILE A 62 -18.17 -0.53 1.14
CA ILE A 62 -17.09 -0.82 0.20
C ILE A 62 -16.05 -1.68 0.92
N TYR A 63 -16.06 -2.98 0.65
CA TYR A 63 -15.06 -3.89 1.16
C TYR A 63 -13.75 -3.76 0.38
N CYS A 64 -12.64 -3.82 1.10
CA CYS A 64 -11.33 -3.41 0.62
C CYS A 64 -10.30 -4.54 0.76
N THR A 65 -9.02 -4.21 0.58
CA THR A 65 -7.89 -5.10 0.77
C THR A 65 -7.79 -5.60 2.22
N PRO A 66 -8.04 -6.91 2.48
CA PRO A 66 -7.92 -7.46 3.83
C PRO A 66 -6.46 -7.49 4.29
N LYS A 67 -6.27 -7.62 5.61
CA LYS A 67 -4.93 -7.74 6.21
C LYS A 67 -4.38 -9.15 6.00
N LEU A 68 -3.12 -9.24 5.57
CA LEU A 68 -2.40 -10.51 5.41
C LEU A 68 -1.81 -10.97 6.74
N HIS A 69 -1.87 -12.28 7.01
CA HIS A 69 -1.36 -12.87 8.26
C HIS A 69 -0.17 -13.81 7.99
N TYR A 70 0.68 -14.03 8.99
CA TYR A 70 1.63 -15.12 8.93
C TYR A 70 0.94 -16.44 9.30
N PRO A 71 1.38 -17.58 8.74
CA PRO A 71 0.85 -18.89 9.11
C PRO A 71 1.47 -19.42 10.39
N PHE A 72 2.12 -18.59 11.21
CA PHE A 72 2.74 -18.95 12.49
C PHE A 72 2.73 -17.75 13.43
N ASP A 73 3.06 -17.99 14.69
CA ASP A 73 3.22 -16.94 15.69
C ASP A 73 4.58 -16.26 15.53
N LYS A 74 4.61 -14.93 15.55
CA LYS A 74 5.83 -14.13 15.41
C LYS A 74 6.67 -14.10 16.70
N PHE A 75 6.07 -14.40 17.84
CA PHE A 75 6.66 -14.16 19.17
C PHE A 75 7.15 -15.43 19.87
N ILE A 76 7.18 -16.56 19.16
CA ILE A 76 7.68 -17.84 19.67
C ILE A 76 8.98 -18.16 18.95
N ASP A 77 10.02 -18.57 19.70
CA ASP A 77 11.26 -19.07 19.12
C ASP A 77 10.98 -20.26 18.20
N GLY A 78 11.26 -20.07 16.91
CA GLY A 78 11.02 -21.05 15.85
C GLY A 78 9.63 -20.94 15.19
N ARG A 79 9.56 -21.23 13.89
CA ARG A 79 8.31 -21.19 13.11
C ARG A 79 7.42 -22.39 13.44
N LYS A 80 6.39 -22.16 14.25
CA LYS A 80 5.34 -23.17 14.51
C LYS A 80 4.12 -22.92 13.63
N TYR A 81 4.11 -23.57 12.45
CA TYR A 81 3.06 -23.43 11.45
C TYR A 81 1.67 -23.85 11.95
N LYS A 82 0.67 -23.02 11.65
CA LYS A 82 -0.75 -23.15 11.97
C LYS A 82 -1.57 -22.97 10.70
N TRP A 83 -1.45 -23.92 9.77
CA TRP A 83 -2.27 -23.95 8.57
C TRP A 83 -3.67 -24.53 8.87
N PRO A 84 -4.75 -23.97 8.27
CA PRO A 84 -6.07 -24.57 8.31
C PRO A 84 -6.08 -25.89 7.52
N LYS A 85 -7.18 -26.65 7.61
CA LYS A 85 -7.45 -27.70 6.61
C LYS A 85 -7.80 -27.03 5.28
N PHE A 86 -7.25 -27.55 4.18
CA PHE A 86 -7.37 -26.91 2.87
C PHE A 86 -7.45 -27.92 1.74
N ARG A 87 -8.11 -27.47 0.66
CA ARG A 87 -8.27 -28.23 -0.59
C ARG A 87 -7.18 -27.91 -1.61
N SER A 88 -6.79 -26.64 -1.69
CA SER A 88 -5.79 -26.16 -2.65
C SER A 88 -5.19 -24.83 -2.19
N VAL A 89 -4.00 -24.56 -2.69
CA VAL A 89 -3.27 -23.32 -2.46
C VAL A 89 -2.79 -22.79 -3.79
N VAL A 90 -2.89 -21.47 -3.94
CA VAL A 90 -2.33 -20.72 -5.07
C VAL A 90 -1.40 -19.65 -4.53
N VAL A 91 -0.22 -19.51 -5.12
CA VAL A 91 0.80 -18.57 -4.67
C VAL A 91 1.08 -17.54 -5.76
N TYR A 92 1.21 -16.28 -5.35
CA TYR A 92 1.63 -15.16 -6.18
C TYR A 92 2.80 -14.44 -5.50
N GLU A 93 3.60 -13.71 -6.29
CA GLU A 93 4.63 -12.84 -5.73
C GLU A 93 3.99 -11.80 -4.79
N LYS A 94 4.69 -11.47 -3.71
CA LYS A 94 4.36 -10.32 -2.89
C LYS A 94 5.24 -9.15 -3.36
N LEU A 95 4.62 -8.25 -4.10
CA LEU A 95 5.23 -6.97 -4.44
C LEU A 95 5.21 -6.05 -3.22
N ASP A 96 6.23 -5.20 -3.13
CA ASP A 96 6.44 -4.22 -2.07
C ASP A 96 6.21 -2.82 -2.64
N GLY A 97 4.98 -2.35 -2.52
CA GLY A 97 4.59 -1.05 -3.02
C GLY A 97 3.42 -0.49 -2.23
N THR A 98 2.66 0.36 -2.92
CA THR A 98 1.46 0.97 -2.37
C THR A 98 0.25 0.27 -2.97
N ASN A 99 -0.60 -0.26 -2.09
CA ASN A 99 -1.85 -0.85 -2.52
C ASN A 99 -2.84 0.23 -2.97
N ILE A 100 -3.29 0.16 -4.22
CA ILE A 100 -4.33 1.03 -4.78
C ILE A 100 -5.60 0.21 -4.98
N LEU A 101 -6.68 0.57 -4.29
CA LEU A 101 -7.98 -0.04 -4.46
C LEU A 101 -8.84 0.81 -5.39
N CYS A 102 -9.33 0.22 -6.47
CA CYS A 102 -10.37 0.76 -7.35
C CYS A 102 -11.75 0.29 -6.88
N TYR A 103 -12.64 1.24 -6.63
CA TYR A 103 -14.00 0.97 -6.17
C TYR A 103 -15.02 1.92 -6.82
N SER A 104 -16.31 1.61 -6.71
CA SER A 104 -17.37 2.51 -7.15
C SER A 104 -18.34 2.89 -6.04
N TYR A 105 -18.97 4.05 -6.20
CA TYR A 105 -20.05 4.54 -5.34
C TYR A 105 -21.12 5.22 -6.19
N THR A 106 -22.33 5.35 -5.65
CA THR A 106 -23.46 6.03 -6.28
C THR A 106 -23.84 7.31 -5.57
N ASP A 107 -24.32 8.31 -6.32
CA ASP A 107 -24.99 9.49 -5.74
C ASP A 107 -26.49 9.23 -5.47
N ALA A 108 -27.19 10.25 -4.97
CA ALA A 108 -28.61 10.20 -4.67
C ALA A 108 -29.51 10.04 -5.93
N SER A 109 -28.99 10.33 -7.12
CA SER A 109 -29.67 10.10 -8.40
C SER A 109 -29.39 8.71 -8.98
N GLY A 110 -28.57 7.90 -8.31
CA GLY A 110 -28.17 6.58 -8.78
C GLY A 110 -27.07 6.60 -9.84
N ASN A 111 -26.46 7.75 -10.14
CA ASN A 111 -25.29 7.79 -11.01
C ASN A 111 -24.11 7.15 -10.28
N ARG A 112 -23.33 6.35 -11.01
CA ARG A 112 -22.20 5.62 -10.44
C ARG A 112 -20.87 6.18 -10.92
N TYR A 113 -19.93 6.23 -9.99
CA TYR A 113 -18.61 6.81 -10.16
C TYR A 113 -17.57 5.79 -9.74
N VAL A 114 -16.43 5.73 -10.44
CA VAL A 114 -15.28 4.89 -10.08
C VAL A 114 -14.16 5.78 -9.57
N THR A 115 -13.58 5.43 -8.43
CA THR A 115 -12.46 6.15 -7.83
C THR A 115 -11.46 5.18 -7.22
N PHE A 116 -10.39 5.73 -6.67
CA PHE A 116 -9.23 5.00 -6.16
C PHE A 116 -8.90 5.44 -4.75
N LYS A 117 -8.31 4.56 -3.95
CA LYS A 117 -7.83 4.86 -2.60
C LYS A 117 -6.61 4.04 -2.21
N THR A 118 -5.80 4.55 -1.29
CA THR A 118 -4.86 3.73 -0.54
C THR A 118 -5.57 3.08 0.66
N ARG A 119 -4.82 2.32 1.45
CA ARG A 119 -5.35 1.75 2.69
C ARG A 119 -5.59 2.86 3.71
N LEU A 120 -6.71 2.79 4.43
CA LEU A 120 -7.13 3.77 5.45
C LEU A 120 -7.35 5.22 4.94
N THR A 121 -7.45 5.45 3.64
CA THR A 121 -7.90 6.73 3.07
C THR A 121 -9.22 6.54 2.34
N PRO A 122 -10.13 7.53 2.29
CA PRO A 122 -11.36 7.39 1.52
C PRO A 122 -11.10 7.49 0.01
N VAL A 123 -10.19 8.35 -0.43
CA VAL A 123 -9.84 8.56 -1.84
C VAL A 123 -8.35 8.88 -1.99
N LEU A 124 -7.80 8.58 -3.16
CA LEU A 124 -6.44 8.91 -3.55
C LEU A 124 -6.36 10.39 -3.93
N LYS A 125 -5.42 11.12 -3.34
CA LYS A 125 -5.22 12.55 -3.57
C LYS A 125 -3.75 12.91 -3.47
N ALA A 126 -3.40 14.07 -4.01
CA ALA A 126 -2.08 14.65 -3.78
C ALA A 126 -1.92 14.96 -2.28
N SER A 127 -0.80 14.54 -1.69
CA SER A 127 -0.41 14.94 -0.34
C SER A 127 0.85 15.80 -0.41
N LYS A 128 1.13 16.56 0.65
CA LYS A 128 2.34 17.39 0.73
C LYS A 128 3.65 16.59 0.77
N PHE A 129 3.54 15.27 0.86
CA PHE A 129 4.67 14.37 1.08
C PHE A 129 4.87 13.37 -0.07
N GLY A 130 3.94 13.35 -1.03
CA GLY A 130 3.96 12.50 -2.20
C GLY A 130 2.64 12.63 -2.95
N ASP A 131 2.71 12.66 -4.28
CA ASP A 131 1.52 12.72 -5.12
C ASP A 131 1.20 11.33 -5.68
N PHE A 132 0.69 10.44 -4.82
CA PHE A 132 0.28 9.09 -5.24
C PHE A 132 -0.82 9.13 -6.29
N LYS A 133 -1.64 10.19 -6.28
CA LYS A 133 -2.59 10.46 -7.35
C LYS A 133 -1.85 10.69 -8.67
N ALA A 134 -0.82 11.53 -8.71
CA ALA A 134 -0.04 11.74 -9.94
C ALA A 134 0.63 10.45 -10.42
N LEU A 135 1.22 9.66 -9.50
CA LEU A 135 1.79 8.36 -9.87
C LEU A 135 0.72 7.43 -10.46
N TRP A 136 -0.48 7.40 -9.87
CA TRP A 136 -1.58 6.60 -10.39
C TRP A 136 -2.16 7.14 -11.70
N ASP A 137 -2.23 8.45 -11.87
CA ASP A 137 -2.66 9.08 -13.13
C ASP A 137 -1.74 8.67 -14.29
N GLU A 138 -0.43 8.49 -14.05
CA GLU A 138 0.50 7.96 -15.04
C GLU A 138 0.16 6.50 -15.42
N ILE A 139 -0.19 5.65 -14.45
CA ILE A 139 -0.66 4.29 -14.71
C ILE A 139 -1.97 4.30 -15.51
N LEU A 140 -2.92 5.16 -15.13
CA LEU A 140 -4.20 5.31 -15.86
C LEU A 140 -4.01 5.86 -17.28
N ALA A 141 -3.00 6.69 -17.51
CA ALA A 141 -2.67 7.18 -18.85
C ALA A 141 -2.08 6.07 -19.72
N ALA A 142 -1.26 5.18 -19.14
CA ALA A 142 -0.68 4.02 -19.83
C ALA A 142 -1.71 2.89 -20.03
N HIS A 143 -2.68 2.76 -19.11
CA HIS A 143 -3.71 1.72 -19.08
C HIS A 143 -5.11 2.32 -18.87
N PRO A 144 -5.70 3.02 -19.87
CA PRO A 144 -6.99 3.68 -19.73
C PRO A 144 -8.14 2.75 -19.32
N GLU A 145 -8.06 1.48 -19.67
CA GLU A 145 -9.03 0.43 -19.32
C GLU A 145 -9.12 0.17 -17.80
N VAL A 146 -8.09 0.54 -17.04
CA VAL A 146 -8.06 0.42 -15.57
C VAL A 146 -8.88 1.54 -14.89
N ARG A 147 -9.25 2.60 -15.63
CA ARG A 147 -9.96 3.76 -15.06
C ARG A 147 -11.37 3.42 -14.58
N ALA A 148 -12.06 2.53 -15.27
CA ALA A 148 -13.40 2.09 -14.92
C ALA A 148 -13.64 0.65 -15.38
N PRO A 149 -13.01 -0.36 -14.74
CA PRO A 149 -13.23 -1.76 -15.07
C PRO A 149 -14.72 -2.08 -14.92
N ARG A 150 -15.28 -2.86 -15.84
CA ARG A 150 -16.73 -3.14 -15.90
C ARG A 150 -17.28 -3.70 -14.59
N GLU A 151 -16.51 -4.58 -13.95
CA GLU A 151 -16.81 -5.28 -12.71
C GLU A 151 -16.82 -4.34 -11.50
N VAL A 152 -15.98 -3.30 -11.53
CA VAL A 152 -15.98 -2.25 -10.50
C VAL A 152 -17.11 -1.26 -10.78
N PHE A 153 -17.31 -0.88 -12.04
CA PHE A 153 -18.39 -0.01 -12.46
C PHE A 153 -19.77 -0.64 -12.31
N SER A 154 -19.92 -1.96 -12.23
CA SER A 154 -21.22 -2.57 -11.87
C SER A 154 -21.52 -2.46 -10.37
N GLY A 155 -20.50 -2.21 -9.55
CA GLY A 155 -20.57 -2.29 -8.08
C GLY A 155 -20.47 -3.71 -7.54
N GLU A 156 -20.22 -4.71 -8.38
CA GLU A 156 -20.11 -6.10 -7.94
C GLU A 156 -18.76 -6.37 -7.26
N TYR A 157 -17.68 -5.72 -7.72
CA TYR A 157 -16.34 -5.91 -7.21
C TYR A 157 -15.63 -4.59 -6.89
N THR A 158 -14.59 -4.69 -6.07
CA THR A 158 -13.48 -3.73 -6.04
C THR A 158 -12.22 -4.42 -6.51
N PHE A 159 -11.35 -3.72 -7.24
CA PHE A 159 -10.09 -4.28 -7.74
C PHE A 159 -8.92 -3.70 -6.95
N SER A 160 -8.01 -4.57 -6.53
CA SER A 160 -6.83 -4.23 -5.78
C SER A 160 -5.60 -4.31 -6.67
N TYR A 161 -4.76 -3.27 -6.65
CA TYR A 161 -3.52 -3.19 -7.40
C TYR A 161 -2.34 -2.93 -6.46
N GLU A 162 -1.15 -3.35 -6.84
CA GLU A 162 0.09 -2.84 -6.26
C GLU A 162 0.72 -1.85 -7.22
N LEU A 163 0.98 -0.63 -6.75
CA LEU A 163 1.79 0.38 -7.43
C LEU A 163 3.23 0.29 -6.89
N TYR A 164 4.21 -0.02 -7.74
CA TYR A 164 5.60 -0.24 -7.32
C TYR A 164 6.60 0.33 -8.33
N GLY A 165 7.88 0.40 -7.96
CA GLY A 165 8.95 0.97 -8.79
C GLY A 165 9.84 1.91 -7.99
N TYR A 166 11.02 2.28 -8.51
CA TYR A 166 11.94 3.14 -7.75
C TYR A 166 11.40 4.55 -7.46
N ARG A 167 10.35 5.00 -8.18
CA ARG A 167 9.66 6.27 -7.90
C ARG A 167 8.63 6.15 -6.76
N ASN A 168 8.25 4.93 -6.39
CA ASN A 168 7.47 4.61 -5.21
C ASN A 168 8.32 3.76 -4.25
N PRO A 169 9.32 4.36 -3.56
CA PRO A 169 10.30 3.60 -2.80
C PRO A 169 9.70 2.98 -1.53
N HIS A 170 9.89 1.67 -1.38
CA HIS A 170 9.62 0.90 -0.16
C HIS A 170 10.92 0.17 0.27
N LEU A 171 10.82 -1.03 0.85
CA LEU A 171 11.98 -1.83 1.25
C LEU A 171 12.69 -2.47 0.05
N ILE A 172 11.92 -2.93 -0.94
CA ILE A 172 12.44 -3.54 -2.17
C ILE A 172 12.81 -2.45 -3.18
N LEU A 173 14.04 -2.53 -3.68
CA LEU A 173 14.56 -1.65 -4.70
C LEU A 173 14.30 -2.24 -6.09
N TYR A 174 13.39 -1.60 -6.81
CA TYR A 174 13.02 -1.96 -8.18
C TYR A 174 13.87 -1.24 -9.22
N ASP A 175 14.16 -1.91 -10.34
CA ASP A 175 14.83 -1.28 -11.49
C ASP A 175 13.83 -0.57 -12.44
N VAL A 176 12.54 -0.89 -12.34
CA VAL A 176 11.47 -0.20 -13.10
C VAL A 176 11.09 1.11 -12.43
N ALA A 177 10.73 2.12 -13.25
CA ALA A 177 10.41 3.45 -12.76
C ALA A 177 9.12 3.47 -11.93
N LEU A 178 8.06 2.98 -12.54
CA LEU A 178 6.73 2.91 -11.96
C LEU A 178 5.93 1.90 -12.78
N GLU A 179 5.35 0.91 -12.12
CA GLU A 179 4.47 -0.09 -12.72
C GLU A 179 3.32 -0.40 -11.75
N ALA A 180 2.30 -1.10 -12.26
CA ALA A 180 1.22 -1.61 -11.44
C ALA A 180 0.87 -3.07 -11.78
N LYS A 181 0.43 -3.83 -10.78
CA LYS A 181 -0.05 -5.21 -10.94
C LYS A 181 -1.40 -5.41 -10.27
N PHE A 182 -2.31 -6.10 -10.93
CA PHE A 182 -3.59 -6.50 -10.37
C PHE A 182 -3.41 -7.65 -9.38
N LEU A 183 -3.78 -7.43 -8.11
CA LEU A 183 -3.53 -8.38 -7.03
C LEU A 183 -4.69 -9.34 -6.78
N PHE A 184 -5.92 -8.85 -6.80
CA PHE A 184 -7.16 -9.61 -6.57
C PHE A 184 -8.37 -8.68 -6.70
N ALA A 185 -9.56 -9.26 -6.82
CA ALA A 185 -10.82 -8.55 -6.63
C ALA A 185 -11.46 -8.89 -5.27
N VAL A 186 -12.34 -8.03 -4.77
CA VAL A 186 -13.17 -8.30 -3.60
C VAL A 186 -14.62 -8.15 -3.99
N LYS A 187 -15.41 -9.20 -3.81
CA LYS A 187 -16.84 -9.20 -4.09
C LYS A 187 -17.59 -8.40 -3.03
N GLN A 188 -18.36 -7.41 -3.44
CA GLN A 188 -18.98 -6.46 -2.51
C GLN A 188 -20.18 -7.03 -1.76
N SER A 189 -20.77 -8.13 -2.23
CA SER A 189 -21.90 -8.78 -1.55
C SER A 189 -21.52 -9.45 -0.22
N ASP A 190 -20.28 -9.93 -0.10
CA ASP A 190 -19.87 -10.81 1.01
C ASP A 190 -18.39 -10.65 1.44
N ALA A 191 -17.66 -9.70 0.85
CA ALA A 191 -16.25 -9.46 1.06
C ALA A 191 -15.33 -10.63 0.65
N THR A 192 -15.79 -11.54 -0.20
CA THR A 192 -14.97 -12.66 -0.70
C THR A 192 -13.86 -12.15 -1.62
N VAL A 193 -12.63 -12.58 -1.36
CA VAL A 193 -11.49 -12.32 -2.23
C VAL A 193 -11.52 -13.27 -3.44
N CYS A 194 -11.27 -12.72 -4.62
CA CYS A 194 -11.25 -13.42 -5.90
C CYS A 194 -9.86 -13.30 -6.54
N LEU A 195 -9.28 -14.42 -6.96
CA LEU A 195 -7.89 -14.48 -7.43
C LEU A 195 -7.66 -13.76 -8.77
N PRO A 196 -6.43 -13.28 -9.05
CA PRO A 196 -6.02 -12.76 -10.35
C PRO A 196 -6.44 -13.64 -11.53
N GLY A 197 -6.23 -14.95 -11.42
CA GLY A 197 -6.55 -15.90 -12.49
C GLY A 197 -8.02 -15.93 -12.93
N GLN A 198 -8.97 -15.46 -12.11
CA GLN A 198 -10.38 -15.32 -12.49
C GLN A 198 -10.64 -14.13 -13.41
N PHE A 199 -9.69 -13.19 -13.45
CA PHE A 199 -9.69 -12.00 -14.29
C PHE A 199 -8.47 -12.01 -15.22
N SER A 200 -8.16 -13.17 -15.81
CA SER A 200 -6.97 -13.35 -16.68
C SER A 200 -6.95 -12.43 -17.91
N TRP A 201 -8.09 -11.85 -18.26
CA TRP A 201 -8.23 -10.81 -19.29
C TRP A 201 -7.69 -9.44 -18.86
N HIS A 202 -7.45 -9.22 -17.56
CA HIS A 202 -7.02 -7.94 -17.02
C HIS A 202 -5.61 -7.59 -17.53
N PRO A 203 -5.37 -6.37 -18.05
CA PRO A 203 -4.09 -5.98 -18.69
C PRO A 203 -2.89 -6.05 -17.74
N LEU A 204 -3.10 -5.74 -16.46
CA LEU A 204 -2.09 -5.77 -15.41
C LEU A 204 -1.99 -7.12 -14.70
N ASN A 205 -2.27 -8.22 -15.39
CA ASN A 205 -2.36 -9.55 -14.78
C ASN A 205 -1.11 -9.91 -13.96
N HIS A 206 -1.34 -10.60 -12.85
CA HIS A 206 -0.32 -11.11 -11.96
C HIS A 206 -0.19 -12.62 -12.18
N VAL A 207 1.02 -13.04 -12.54
CA VAL A 207 1.29 -14.44 -12.86
C VAL A 207 1.35 -15.24 -11.58
N GLN A 208 0.77 -16.43 -11.63
CA GLN A 208 0.80 -17.39 -10.53
C GLN A 208 2.19 -18.05 -10.46
N GLU A 209 2.80 -18.02 -9.29
CA GLU A 209 4.13 -18.59 -9.03
C GLU A 209 4.07 -20.10 -8.79
N ALA A 210 3.12 -20.56 -7.97
CA ALA A 210 3.05 -21.95 -7.55
C ALA A 210 1.63 -22.39 -7.13
N THR A 211 1.45 -23.70 -6.99
CA THR A 211 0.26 -24.32 -6.38
C THR A 211 0.64 -25.48 -5.46
N ALA A 212 -0.22 -25.79 -4.50
CA ALA A 212 -0.11 -27.00 -3.67
C ALA A 212 -1.49 -27.60 -3.40
N ASN A 213 -1.55 -28.94 -3.33
CA ASN A 213 -2.79 -29.71 -3.11
C ASN A 213 -2.72 -30.62 -1.86
N SER A 214 -1.64 -30.59 -1.08
CA SER A 214 -1.51 -31.39 0.14
C SER A 214 -0.80 -30.64 1.26
N LYS A 215 -1.10 -30.99 2.53
CA LYS A 215 -0.61 -30.29 3.72
C LYS A 215 0.89 -30.45 3.94
N ASP A 216 1.43 -31.64 3.69
CA ASP A 216 2.87 -31.90 3.77
C ASP A 216 3.64 -31.14 2.67
N ASP A 217 2.96 -30.84 1.55
CA ASP A 217 3.50 -29.96 0.51
C ASP A 217 3.45 -28.48 0.92
N LEU A 218 2.54 -28.03 1.78
CA LEU A 218 2.36 -26.60 2.04
C LEU A 218 3.47 -25.99 2.90
N VAL A 219 3.85 -26.65 3.99
CA VAL A 219 4.99 -26.18 4.81
C VAL A 219 6.29 -26.26 4.00
N LYS A 220 6.48 -27.35 3.26
CA LYS A 220 7.64 -27.53 2.39
C LYS A 220 7.69 -26.46 1.30
N LEU A 221 6.57 -26.19 0.62
CA LEU A 221 6.46 -25.13 -0.39
C LEU A 221 6.76 -23.75 0.22
N TYR A 222 6.22 -23.46 1.40
CA TYR A 222 6.52 -22.21 2.11
C TYR A 222 8.02 -22.05 2.35
N GLU A 223 8.67 -23.08 2.90
CA GLU A 223 10.10 -23.03 3.21
C GLU A 223 10.96 -22.97 1.95
N THR A 224 10.63 -23.74 0.91
CA THR A 224 11.32 -23.68 -0.39
C THR A 224 11.23 -22.28 -1.00
N LEU A 225 10.02 -21.70 -1.09
CA LEU A 225 9.87 -20.35 -1.65
C LEU A 225 10.56 -19.29 -0.77
N ARG A 226 10.60 -19.48 0.56
CA ARG A 226 11.31 -18.60 1.48
C ARG A 226 12.82 -18.64 1.25
N GLU A 227 13.40 -19.84 1.13
CA GLU A 227 14.83 -20.03 0.86
C GLU A 227 15.22 -19.52 -0.55
N GLU A 228 14.38 -19.74 -1.55
CA GLU A 228 14.58 -19.20 -2.90
C GLU A 228 14.52 -17.67 -2.93
N ALA A 229 13.59 -17.07 -2.19
CA ALA A 229 13.50 -15.61 -2.05
C ALA A 229 14.73 -15.05 -1.30
N GLU A 230 15.18 -15.72 -0.22
CA GLU A 230 16.38 -15.31 0.51
C GLU A 230 17.63 -15.37 -0.37
N ALA A 231 17.80 -16.43 -1.16
CA ALA A 231 18.94 -16.58 -2.06
C ALA A 231 18.98 -15.51 -3.18
N LYS A 232 17.83 -14.92 -3.55
CA LYS A 232 17.72 -13.83 -4.51
C LYS A 232 17.99 -12.46 -3.89
N ASN A 233 17.82 -12.31 -2.59
CA ASN A 233 17.87 -11.03 -1.92
C ASN A 233 19.31 -10.57 -1.67
N ALA A 234 19.62 -9.36 -2.12
CA ALA A 234 20.88 -8.68 -1.85
C ALA A 234 20.59 -7.39 -1.06
N LYS A 235 21.15 -7.29 0.16
CA LYS A 235 21.06 -6.09 0.99
C LYS A 235 21.99 -5.00 0.49
N ALA A 236 21.50 -3.77 0.42
CA ALA A 236 22.29 -2.58 0.21
C ALA A 236 22.74 -1.96 1.55
N ASP A 237 23.73 -1.05 1.49
CA ASP A 237 24.30 -0.39 2.68
C ASP A 237 23.27 0.44 3.47
N ASP A 238 22.19 0.88 2.82
CA ASP A 238 21.12 1.68 3.41
C ASP A 238 19.96 0.84 3.96
N GLY A 239 20.12 -0.48 4.02
CA GLY A 239 19.12 -1.42 4.53
C GLY A 239 18.03 -1.80 3.50
N THR A 240 18.02 -1.19 2.32
CA THR A 240 17.13 -1.62 1.22
C THR A 240 17.56 -2.96 0.63
N ILE A 241 16.65 -3.63 -0.06
CA ILE A 241 16.88 -4.97 -0.62
C ILE A 241 16.64 -4.95 -2.13
N ARG A 242 17.62 -5.38 -2.93
CA ARG A 242 17.36 -5.81 -4.32
C ARG A 242 16.92 -7.27 -4.30
N GLY A 243 15.72 -7.56 -4.81
CA GLY A 243 15.17 -8.91 -4.82
C GLY A 243 13.65 -8.89 -4.72
N THR A 244 13.09 -9.70 -3.83
CA THR A 244 11.64 -9.84 -3.64
C THR A 244 11.24 -9.71 -2.16
N GLU A 245 10.04 -9.22 -1.91
CA GLU A 245 9.47 -9.17 -0.54
C GLU A 245 9.04 -10.55 -0.06
N GLY A 246 8.74 -11.46 -0.98
CA GLY A 246 8.28 -12.82 -0.71
C GLY A 246 7.03 -13.19 -1.52
N CYS A 247 6.07 -13.87 -0.90
CA CYS A 247 4.89 -14.39 -1.59
C CYS A 247 3.60 -14.23 -0.79
N VAL A 248 2.47 -14.23 -1.50
CA VAL A 248 1.12 -14.32 -0.93
C VAL A 248 0.52 -15.68 -1.24
N PHE A 249 0.15 -16.40 -0.19
CA PHE A 249 -0.48 -17.70 -0.23
C PHE A 249 -1.99 -17.55 -0.10
N TYR A 250 -2.72 -17.94 -1.13
CA TYR A 250 -4.17 -18.01 -1.15
C TYR A 250 -4.60 -19.44 -0.87
N VAL A 251 -5.05 -19.68 0.36
CA VAL A 251 -5.41 -21.01 0.87
C VAL A 251 -6.92 -21.17 0.83
N PHE A 252 -7.40 -22.07 -0.04
CA PHE A 252 -8.80 -22.45 -0.07
C PHE A 252 -9.06 -23.53 0.98
N THR A 253 -9.86 -23.22 1.99
CA THR A 253 -10.16 -24.16 3.07
C THR A 253 -11.17 -25.23 2.63
N ASP A 254 -11.23 -26.34 3.35
CA ASP A 254 -12.25 -27.37 3.13
C ASP A 254 -13.68 -26.85 3.37
N ALA A 255 -13.80 -25.79 4.19
CA ALA A 255 -15.06 -25.10 4.46
C ALA A 255 -15.49 -24.15 3.32
N GLY A 256 -14.68 -24.01 2.26
CA GLY A 256 -14.97 -23.14 1.13
C GLY A 256 -14.54 -21.68 1.32
N GLU A 257 -13.79 -21.38 2.38
CA GLU A 257 -13.26 -20.04 2.64
C GLU A 257 -11.95 -19.81 1.89
N LEU A 258 -11.63 -18.56 1.57
CA LEU A 258 -10.31 -18.17 1.07
C LEU A 258 -9.57 -17.36 2.13
N LEU A 259 -8.45 -17.90 2.61
CA LEU A 259 -7.58 -17.24 3.57
C LEU A 259 -6.28 -16.82 2.89
N GLN A 260 -5.77 -15.64 3.23
CA GLN A 260 -4.52 -15.13 2.68
C GLN A 260 -3.43 -15.10 3.75
N TYR A 261 -2.28 -15.67 3.41
CA TYR A 261 -1.09 -15.66 4.24
C TYR A 261 0.08 -15.02 3.51
N LYS A 262 0.97 -14.36 4.25
CA LYS A 262 2.23 -13.81 3.73
C LYS A 262 3.41 -14.71 4.09
N MET A 263 4.31 -14.87 3.13
CA MET A 263 5.64 -15.42 3.30
C MET A 263 6.63 -14.31 3.02
N LYS A 264 7.62 -14.15 3.90
CA LYS A 264 8.74 -13.24 3.69
C LYS A 264 10.05 -14.00 3.95
N PRO A 265 11.12 -13.74 3.19
CA PRO A 265 12.44 -14.32 3.46
C PRO A 265 13.07 -13.71 4.72
N ASP A 266 14.06 -14.39 5.30
CA ASP A 266 14.65 -13.99 6.60
C ASP A 266 15.23 -12.59 6.56
N SER A 267 15.88 -12.22 5.45
CA SER A 267 16.40 -10.87 5.20
C SER A 267 15.36 -9.77 5.38
N VAL A 268 14.09 -10.05 5.04
CA VAL A 268 12.96 -9.15 5.16
C VAL A 268 12.27 -9.32 6.52
N GLU A 269 12.07 -10.56 7.00
CA GLU A 269 11.45 -10.83 8.31
C GLU A 269 12.27 -10.29 9.48
N THR A 270 13.61 -10.38 9.42
CA THR A 270 14.50 -9.96 10.51
C THR A 270 14.45 -8.45 10.72
N ILE A 271 14.25 -7.68 9.64
CA ILE A 271 13.97 -6.23 9.73
C ILE A 271 12.69 -6.00 10.56
N HIS A 272 11.70 -6.89 10.44
CA HIS A 272 10.45 -6.79 11.20
C HIS A 272 10.49 -7.42 12.62
N TRP A 273 11.44 -8.30 12.97
CA TRP A 273 11.38 -9.11 14.20
C TRP A 273 12.53 -8.96 15.19
N ALA A 274 13.59 -8.22 14.86
CA ALA A 274 14.77 -8.16 15.71
C ALA A 274 14.70 -7.01 16.74
N SER A 275 14.40 -7.39 18.00
CA SER A 275 14.66 -6.67 19.26
C SER A 275 13.47 -6.02 20.00
N ASP A 276 13.69 -5.73 21.29
CA ASP A 276 12.82 -4.89 22.14
C ASP A 276 12.70 -3.47 21.59
N THR A 277 13.56 -3.10 20.65
CA THR A 277 13.52 -1.82 19.93
C THR A 277 13.17 -2.02 18.47
N LEU A 278 12.49 -1.05 17.88
CA LEU A 278 12.13 -1.06 16.47
C LEU A 278 13.35 -0.61 15.64
N PRO A 279 13.74 -1.36 14.59
CA PRO A 279 14.78 -0.92 13.65
C PRO A 279 14.39 0.39 12.96
N GLU A 280 15.38 1.21 12.62
CA GLU A 280 15.14 2.53 11.99
C GLU A 280 14.48 2.38 10.62
N GLU A 281 14.83 1.34 9.88
CA GLU A 281 14.33 1.02 8.55
C GLU A 281 12.82 0.73 8.58
N VAL A 282 12.33 0.01 9.59
CA VAL A 282 10.90 -0.28 9.79
C VAL A 282 10.14 1.00 10.08
N ILE A 283 10.69 1.83 10.98
CA ILE A 283 10.05 3.09 11.33
C ILE A 283 10.02 3.99 10.10
N ALA A 284 11.10 4.05 9.33
CA ALA A 284 11.21 4.85 8.12
C ALA A 284 10.20 4.40 7.06
N ALA A 285 10.11 3.09 6.79
CA ALA A 285 9.12 2.53 5.86
C ALA A 285 7.69 2.82 6.33
N THR A 286 7.40 2.63 7.61
CA THR A 286 6.07 2.93 8.17
C THR A 286 5.76 4.43 8.10
N ALA A 287 6.75 5.30 8.33
CA ALA A 287 6.59 6.73 8.19
C ALA A 287 6.34 7.12 6.73
N TRP A 288 7.10 6.58 5.76
CA TRP A 288 6.84 6.78 4.33
C TRP A 288 5.43 6.36 3.92
N ASN A 289 4.96 5.20 4.40
CA ASN A 289 3.60 4.73 4.15
C ASN A 289 2.57 5.64 4.83
N ALA A 290 2.86 6.15 6.02
CA ALA A 290 1.95 7.05 6.73
C ALA A 290 1.78 8.39 5.99
N LEU A 291 2.81 8.85 5.27
CA LEU A 291 2.73 10.05 4.42
C LEU A 291 1.70 9.91 3.28
N GLU A 292 1.30 8.68 2.90
CA GLU A 292 0.21 8.41 1.96
C GLU A 292 -1.14 8.94 2.46
N SER A 293 -1.33 8.90 3.77
CA SER A 293 -2.64 9.09 4.42
C SER A 293 -2.76 10.42 5.16
N CYS A 294 -1.68 11.20 5.25
CA CYS A 294 -1.65 12.46 5.97
C CYS A 294 -1.84 13.68 5.05
N GLU A 295 -2.83 14.50 5.35
CA GLU A 295 -3.00 15.85 4.76
C GLU A 295 -2.11 16.89 5.47
N GLY A 296 -1.93 16.72 6.78
CA GLY A 296 -1.17 17.60 7.68
C GLY A 296 0.20 17.06 8.04
N ASP A 297 0.88 17.66 9.03
CA ASP A 297 2.20 17.16 9.46
C ASP A 297 2.07 15.72 9.95
N LEU A 298 3.03 14.88 9.59
CA LEU A 298 3.03 13.49 10.01
C LEU A 298 3.25 13.43 11.52
N ALA A 299 2.18 13.17 12.26
CA ALA A 299 2.23 13.02 13.71
C ALA A 299 2.96 11.72 14.09
N VAL A 300 3.87 11.81 15.05
CA VAL A 300 4.61 10.67 15.59
C VAL A 300 3.64 9.62 16.15
N GLU A 301 2.56 10.08 16.79
CA GLU A 301 1.49 9.25 17.34
C GLU A 301 0.77 8.42 16.28
N TYR A 302 0.61 8.98 15.07
CA TYR A 302 0.00 8.27 13.95
C TYR A 302 0.90 7.15 13.44
N VAL A 303 2.20 7.44 13.26
CA VAL A 303 3.20 6.41 12.91
C VAL A 303 3.27 5.34 14.00
N ALA A 304 3.29 5.73 15.27
CA ALA A 304 3.27 4.79 16.38
C ALA A 304 2.00 3.93 16.42
N LYS A 305 0.83 4.48 16.08
CA LYS A 305 -0.41 3.72 15.92
C LYS A 305 -0.29 2.68 14.82
N LEU A 306 0.27 3.03 13.66
CA LEU A 306 0.51 2.10 12.57
C LEU A 306 1.54 1.03 12.95
N LEU A 307 2.60 1.38 13.68
CA LEU A 307 3.59 0.41 14.17
C LEU A 307 2.95 -0.61 15.14
N ARG A 308 1.99 -0.20 15.99
CA ARG A 308 1.27 -1.13 16.89
C ARG A 308 0.48 -2.21 16.15
N GLU A 309 0.32 -2.10 14.84
CA GLU A 309 -0.29 -3.15 14.04
C GLU A 309 0.58 -4.39 13.85
N GLU A 310 1.89 -4.22 13.93
CA GLU A 310 2.87 -5.29 13.75
C GLU A 310 3.74 -5.52 14.98
N PHE A 311 3.76 -4.58 15.91
CA PHE A 311 4.63 -4.55 17.09
C PHE A 311 3.85 -4.41 18.40
N THR A 312 4.42 -4.92 19.48
CA THR A 312 3.81 -4.80 20.82
C THR A 312 3.83 -3.36 21.32
N GLU A 313 2.92 -3.02 22.22
CA GLU A 313 2.92 -1.71 22.89
C GLU A 313 4.24 -1.44 23.62
N HIS A 314 4.84 -2.48 24.21
CA HIS A 314 6.14 -2.38 24.87
C HIS A 314 7.23 -1.95 23.89
N GLN A 315 7.36 -2.62 22.74
CA GLN A 315 8.37 -2.28 21.72
C GLN A 315 8.21 -0.85 21.19
N VAL A 316 6.97 -0.43 20.90
CA VAL A 316 6.68 0.94 20.42
C VAL A 316 7.05 1.96 21.50
N LYS A 317 6.71 1.70 22.76
CA LYS A 317 7.04 2.59 23.88
C LYS A 317 8.55 2.69 24.11
N THR A 318 9.26 1.57 24.09
CA THR A 318 10.72 1.52 24.26
C THR A 318 11.44 2.25 23.12
N SER A 319 10.85 2.27 21.92
CA SER A 319 11.43 2.88 20.72
C SER A 319 11.02 4.33 20.48
N TRP A 320 10.23 4.94 21.36
CA TRP A 320 9.56 6.23 21.09
C TRP A 320 10.50 7.33 20.59
N THR A 321 11.64 7.53 21.27
CA THR A 321 12.65 8.54 20.89
C THR A 321 13.26 8.27 19.52
N ARG A 322 13.43 7.00 19.14
CA ARG A 322 13.90 6.63 17.81
C ARG A 322 12.80 6.90 16.77
N ILE A 323 11.55 6.59 17.11
CA ILE A 323 10.39 6.89 16.25
C ILE A 323 10.34 8.39 15.94
N GLU A 324 10.43 9.25 16.95
CA GLU A 324 10.45 10.71 16.77
C GLU A 324 11.55 11.15 15.81
N LYS A 325 12.79 10.68 16.01
CA LYS A 325 13.94 11.06 15.17
C LYS A 325 13.77 10.63 13.71
N VAL A 326 13.35 9.38 13.49
CA VAL A 326 13.18 8.83 12.14
C VAL A 326 12.00 9.51 11.42
N VAL A 327 10.89 9.77 12.12
CA VAL A 327 9.75 10.50 11.54
C VAL A 327 10.16 11.90 11.10
N VAL A 328 10.92 12.64 11.93
CA VAL A 328 11.46 13.94 11.55
C VAL A 328 12.36 13.82 10.31
N HIS A 329 13.25 12.84 10.29
CA HIS A 329 14.13 12.61 9.13
C HIS A 329 13.35 12.34 7.84
N VAL A 330 12.34 11.47 7.89
CA VAL A 330 11.48 11.14 6.74
C VAL A 330 10.70 12.37 6.26
N VAL A 331 10.12 13.15 7.19
CA VAL A 331 9.41 14.40 6.86
C VAL A 331 10.34 15.41 6.20
N ASP A 332 11.54 15.61 6.73
CA ASP A 332 12.53 16.53 6.16
C ASP A 332 13.00 16.06 4.77
N ARG A 333 13.17 14.74 4.60
CA ARG A 333 13.48 14.16 3.29
C ARG A 333 12.36 14.38 2.28
N ALA A 334 11.11 14.18 2.67
CA ALA A 334 9.94 14.42 1.81
C ALA A 334 9.84 15.90 1.40
N LYS A 335 10.02 16.83 2.34
CA LYS A 335 10.06 18.28 2.08
C LYS A 335 11.19 18.65 1.13
N PHE A 336 12.39 18.10 1.33
CA PHE A 336 13.53 18.34 0.45
C PHE A 336 13.26 17.84 -0.98
N ARG A 337 12.67 16.65 -1.15
CA ARG A 337 12.25 16.13 -2.46
C ARG A 337 11.26 17.08 -3.14
N ALA A 338 10.26 17.57 -2.42
CA ALA A 338 9.29 18.52 -2.95
C ALA A 338 9.94 19.84 -3.42
N GLN A 339 10.89 20.39 -2.64
CA GLN A 339 11.65 21.57 -3.03
C GLN A 339 12.49 21.35 -4.29
N VAL A 340 13.19 20.21 -4.37
CA VAL A 340 13.98 19.84 -5.57
C VAL A 340 13.07 19.74 -6.80
N LEU A 341 11.91 19.10 -6.66
CA LEU A 341 10.92 18.97 -7.73
C LEU A 341 10.43 20.34 -8.21
N GLU A 342 10.03 21.21 -7.28
CA GLU A 342 9.55 22.56 -7.58
C GLU A 342 10.61 23.38 -8.34
N HIS A 343 11.85 23.38 -7.86
CA HIS A 343 12.94 24.08 -8.54
C HIS A 343 13.22 23.47 -9.91
N TYR A 344 13.22 22.15 -10.04
CA TYR A 344 13.41 21.48 -11.32
C TYR A 344 12.31 21.82 -12.34
N GLN A 345 11.04 21.80 -11.94
CA GLN A 345 9.92 22.13 -12.81
C GLN A 345 10.01 23.55 -13.38
N ARG A 346 10.53 24.50 -12.60
CA ARG A 346 10.77 25.88 -13.05
C ARG A 346 11.88 26.01 -14.10
N ILE A 347 12.78 25.03 -14.21
CA ILE A 347 13.86 25.04 -15.21
C ILE A 347 13.29 24.83 -16.61
N GLY A 348 12.23 24.02 -16.75
CA GLY A 348 11.60 23.73 -18.04
C GLY A 348 12.49 22.94 -19.03
N ILE A 349 13.55 22.29 -18.54
CA ILE A 349 14.49 21.50 -19.34
C ILE A 349 14.44 20.04 -18.86
N ALA A 350 14.21 19.11 -19.78
CA ALA A 350 14.24 17.69 -19.48
C ALA A 350 15.64 17.25 -19.00
N PHE A 351 15.69 16.40 -17.96
CA PHE A 351 16.94 15.87 -17.42
C PHE A 351 17.46 14.69 -18.28
N MET A 352 18.36 14.99 -19.22
CA MET A 352 18.96 14.04 -20.18
C MET A 352 20.49 14.07 -20.08
N PRO A 353 21.24 13.07 -20.59
CA PRO A 353 22.70 13.04 -20.46
C PRO A 353 23.43 14.31 -20.94
N ASP A 354 22.93 14.93 -22.02
CA ASP A 354 23.43 16.17 -22.62
C ASP A 354 23.01 17.44 -21.86
N THR A 355 21.80 17.46 -21.30
CA THR A 355 21.29 18.60 -20.53
C THR A 355 21.57 18.51 -19.03
N LYS A 356 22.02 17.35 -18.52
CA LYS A 356 22.28 17.08 -17.09
C LYS A 356 23.15 18.14 -16.44
N ARG A 357 24.26 18.52 -17.09
CA ARG A 357 25.16 19.55 -16.54
C ARG A 357 24.48 20.90 -16.41
N GLN A 358 23.65 21.27 -17.39
CA GLN A 358 22.91 22.52 -17.38
C GLN A 358 21.87 22.53 -16.25
N VAL A 359 21.07 21.46 -16.13
CA VAL A 359 20.06 21.33 -15.07
C VAL A 359 20.72 21.38 -13.69
N MET A 360 21.78 20.59 -13.48
CA MET A 360 22.50 20.57 -12.20
C MET A 360 23.15 21.93 -11.87
N ARG A 361 23.60 22.69 -12.88
CA ARG A 361 24.15 24.04 -12.68
C ARG A 361 23.09 25.03 -12.21
N VAL A 362 21.87 24.92 -12.73
CA VAL A 362 20.75 25.79 -12.30
C VAL A 362 20.31 25.41 -10.88
N LEU A 363 20.17 24.12 -10.58
CA LEU A 363 19.83 23.68 -9.22
C LEU A 363 20.89 24.10 -8.18
N ALA A 364 22.16 24.10 -8.53
CA ALA A 364 23.24 24.58 -7.64
C ALA A 364 23.13 26.06 -7.25
N GLN A 365 22.27 26.85 -7.89
CA GLN A 365 21.98 28.23 -7.48
C GLN A 365 20.98 28.29 -6.31
N HIS A 366 20.22 27.22 -6.08
CA HIS A 366 19.18 27.15 -5.05
C HIS A 366 19.56 26.25 -3.87
N PHE A 367 20.50 25.33 -4.06
CA PHE A 367 20.95 24.39 -3.04
C PHE A 367 22.42 24.61 -2.70
N SER A 368 22.76 24.46 -1.41
CA SER A 368 24.15 24.56 -0.97
C SER A 368 25.01 23.44 -1.56
N ARG A 369 26.34 23.65 -1.59
CA ARG A 369 27.29 22.67 -2.11
C ARG A 369 27.17 21.30 -1.43
N ASP A 370 26.92 21.28 -0.13
CA ASP A 370 26.79 20.03 0.64
C ASP A 370 25.47 19.30 0.34
N GLN A 371 24.42 20.05 -0.05
CA GLN A 371 23.14 19.47 -0.48
C GLN A 371 23.19 18.91 -1.90
N MET A 372 24.14 19.31 -2.74
CA MET A 372 24.12 18.92 -4.17
C MET A 372 24.23 17.41 -4.41
N LYS A 373 24.90 16.66 -3.52
CA LYS A 373 24.90 15.19 -3.57
C LYS A 373 23.48 14.64 -3.37
N THR A 374 22.77 15.24 -2.43
CA THR A 374 21.41 14.91 -2.03
C THR A 374 20.38 15.32 -3.10
N VAL A 375 20.60 16.43 -3.82
CA VAL A 375 19.77 16.87 -4.95
C VAL A 375 19.74 15.81 -6.05
N TYR A 376 20.88 15.26 -6.44
CA TYR A 376 20.92 14.23 -7.49
C TYR A 376 20.16 12.96 -7.06
N SER A 377 20.32 12.54 -5.80
CA SER A 377 19.56 11.42 -5.23
C SER A 377 18.05 11.69 -5.29
N ALA A 378 17.61 12.88 -4.86
CA ALA A 378 16.21 13.27 -4.91
C ALA A 378 15.66 13.26 -6.35
N LEU A 379 16.43 13.74 -7.34
CA LEU A 379 16.02 13.67 -8.75
C LEU A 379 15.86 12.23 -9.24
N ARG A 380 16.68 11.29 -8.77
CA ARG A 380 16.52 9.86 -9.10
C ARG A 380 15.27 9.27 -8.45
N GLU A 381 15.06 9.55 -7.17
CA GLU A 381 13.87 9.14 -6.42
C GLU A 381 12.56 9.76 -6.96
N LEU A 382 12.64 10.90 -7.64
CA LEU A 382 11.52 11.52 -8.34
C LEU A 382 11.34 10.97 -9.77
N GLY A 383 12.27 10.15 -10.26
CA GLY A 383 12.29 9.61 -11.62
C GLY A 383 12.66 10.62 -12.71
N ILE A 384 13.25 11.74 -12.31
CA ILE A 384 13.76 12.75 -13.23
C ILE A 384 15.14 12.33 -13.75
N ALA A 385 16.00 11.80 -12.87
CA ALA A 385 17.33 11.31 -13.24
C ALA A 385 17.36 9.77 -13.25
N LYS A 386 18.06 9.18 -14.21
CA LYS A 386 18.35 7.74 -14.25
C LYS A 386 19.62 7.42 -13.46
#